data_AF-A0A9X1S2U4-F1
#
_entry.id   AF-A0A9X1S2U4-F1
#
_cell.length_a   1.000
_cell.length_b   1.000
_cell.length_c   1.000
_cell.angle_alpha   90.00
_cell.angle_beta   90.00
_cell.angle_gamma   90.00
#
_symmetry.space_group_name_H-M   'P 1'
#
loop_
_entity.id
_entity.type
_entity.pdbx_description
1 polymer ?
#
loop_
_entity_poly.entity_id
_entity_poly.type
_entity_poly.pdbx_seq_one_letter_code
_entity_poly.pdbx_strand_id
1 'polypeptide(L)' 'MLRGSPFRTYYVTVVVVAVLSIIVGMLVANLTGQYVGAFLAQVLSAGLLGAWYVSIKKRAGAKR' A
#
# COMPACT_ATOMS: atom_id res chain seq x y z
N MET A 1 -7.42 -24.59 -15.18
CA MET A 1 -7.19 -23.69 -14.03
C MET A 1 -6.05 -22.73 -14.39
N LEU A 2 -6.40 -21.49 -14.78
CA LEU A 2 -5.44 -20.46 -15.14
C LEU A 2 -4.63 -20.06 -13.90
N ARG A 3 -3.42 -20.61 -13.79
CA ARG A 3 -2.45 -20.28 -12.73
C ARG A 3 -1.84 -18.92 -13.06
N GLY A 4 -2.64 -17.86 -12.92
CA GLY A 4 -2.19 -16.48 -13.03
C GLY A 4 -1.06 -16.26 -12.05
N SER A 5 0.13 -15.92 -12.56
CA SER A 5 1.37 -15.76 -11.82
C SER A 5 1.13 -14.96 -10.52
N PRO A 6 1.46 -15.50 -9.32
CA PRO A 6 1.17 -14.86 -8.03
C PRO A 6 1.77 -13.45 -7.91
N PHE A 7 2.84 -13.17 -8.66
CA PHE A 7 3.43 -11.84 -8.79
C PHE A 7 2.50 -10.80 -9.41
N ARG A 8 1.69 -11.17 -10.40
CA ARG A 8 0.77 -10.26 -11.09
C ARG A 8 -0.41 -9.88 -10.18
N THR A 9 -0.95 -10.86 -9.46
CA THR A 9 -1.99 -10.61 -8.45
C THR A 9 -1.48 -9.70 -7.34
N TYR A 10 -0.27 -9.93 -6.84
CA TYR A 10 0.34 -9.07 -5.82
C TYR A 10 0.52 -7.63 -6.29
N TYR A 11 1.07 -7.42 -7.49
CA TYR A 11 1.22 -6.07 -8.06
C TYR A 11 -0.13 -5.37 -8.23
N VAL A 12 -1.14 -6.08 -8.72
CA VAL A 12 -2.49 -5.53 -8.86
C VAL A 12 -3.07 -5.15 -7.50
N THR A 13 -2.92 -5.99 -6.47
CA THR A 13 -3.39 -5.67 -5.12
C THR A 13 -2.71 -4.42 -4.56
N VAL A 14 -1.38 -4.28 -4.72
CA VAL A 14 -0.66 -3.09 -4.25
C VAL A 14 -1.13 -1.83 -4.98
N VAL A 15 -1.31 -1.91 -6.31
CA VAL A 15 -1.82 -0.80 -7.12
C VAL A 15 -3.24 -0.42 -6.69
N VAL A 16 -4.12 -1.39 -6.49
CA VAL A 16 -5.50 -1.15 -6.04
C VAL A 16 -5.52 -0.50 -4.65
N VAL A 17 -4.72 -1.00 -3.70
CA VAL A 17 -4.63 -0.41 -2.35
C VAL A 17 -4.07 1.02 -2.41
N ALA A 18 -3.09 1.29 -3.27
CA ALA A 18 -2.54 2.63 -3.46
C ALA A 18 -3.59 3.59 -4.03
N VAL A 19 -4.32 3.18 -5.07
CA VAL A 19 -5.38 4.00 -5.69
C VAL A 19 -6.51 4.27 -4.69
N LEU A 20 -6.97 3.26 -3.95
CA LEU A 20 -7.99 3.45 -2.92
C LEU A 20 -7.52 4.39 -1.81
N SER A 21 -6.27 4.27 -1.38
CA SER A 21 -5.70 5.18 -0.38
C SER A 21 -5.67 6.63 -0.87
N ILE A 22 -5.36 6.86 -2.15
CA ILE A 22 -5.36 8.21 -2.75
C ILE A 22 -6.78 8.77 -2.80
N ILE A 23 -7.77 7.99 -3.21
CA ILE A 23 -9.17 8.42 -3.27
C ILE A 23 -9.68 8.77 -1.87
N VAL A 24 -9.41 7.93 -0.87
CA VAL A 24 -9.80 8.19 0.52
C VAL A 24 -9.07 9.41 1.08
N GLY A 25 -7.77 9.55 0.82
CA GLY A 25 -6.98 10.72 1.24
C GLY A 25 -7.50 12.02 0.64
N MET A 26 -7.82 12.02 -0.66
CA MET A 26 -8.45 13.16 -1.33
C MET A 26 -9.85 13.48 -0.77
N LEU A 27 -10.66 12.47 -0.48
CA LEU A 27 -12.01 12.66 0.07
C LEU A 27 -11.95 13.27 1.47
N VAL A 28 -11.10 12.74 2.35
CA VAL A 28 -10.87 13.29 3.70
C VAL A 28 -10.32 14.71 3.63
N ALA A 29 -9.37 14.96 2.72
CA ALA A 29 -8.79 16.28 2.52
C ALA A 29 -9.81 17.31 2.02
N ASN A 30 -10.70 16.92 1.10
CA ASN A 30 -11.77 17.78 0.62
C ASN A 30 -12.80 18.10 1.73
N LEU A 31 -13.11 17.12 2.58
CA LEU A 31 -14.05 17.28 3.70
C LEU A 31 -13.50 18.12 4.86
N THR A 32 -12.19 18.13 5.07
CA THR A 32 -11.55 18.80 6.22
C THR A 32 -10.79 20.08 5.85
N GLY A 33 -10.55 20.34 4.55
CA GLY A 33 -9.67 21.41 4.09
C GLY A 33 -8.19 21.20 4.42
N GLN A 34 -7.82 20.07 5.02
CA GLN A 34 -6.47 19.77 5.51
C GLN A 34 -5.72 18.78 4.60
N TYR A 35 -5.45 19.21 3.37
CA TYR A 35 -4.74 18.43 2.35
C TYR A 35 -3.36 17.90 2.80
N VAL A 36 -2.66 18.67 3.63
CA VAL A 36 -1.29 18.35 4.06
C VAL A 36 -1.28 17.19 5.08
N GLY A 37 -2.26 17.12 5.98
CA GLY A 37 -2.33 16.09 7.02
C GLY A 37 -2.67 14.71 6.45
N ALA A 38 -3.64 14.64 5.54
CA ALA A 38 -4.02 13.40 4.86
C ALA A 38 -2.88 12.85 4.00
N PHE A 39 -2.14 13.73 3.31
CA PHE A 39 -1.00 13.34 2.49
C PHE A 39 0.16 12.77 3.33
N LEU A 40 0.49 13.42 4.46
CA LEU A 40 1.49 12.93 5.41
C LEU A 40 1.11 11.56 5.99
N ALA A 41 -0.16 11.38 6.37
CA ALA A 41 -0.66 10.10 6.86
C ALA A 41 -0.54 8.99 5.81
N GLN A 42 -0.87 9.28 4.54
CA GLN A 42 -0.72 8.33 3.43
C GLN A 42 0.74 7.91 3.21
N VAL A 43 1.67 8.87 3.18
CA VAL A 43 3.10 8.59 2.98
C VAL A 43 3.64 7.72 4.12
N LEU A 44 3.23 8.00 5.36
CA LEU A 44 3.60 7.20 6.53
C LEU A 44 3.02 5.78 6.47
N SER A 45 1.74 5.63 6.12
CA SER A 45 1.11 4.31 5.98
C SER A 45 1.75 3.48 4.86
N ALA A 46 2.03 4.10 3.71
CA ALA A 46 2.69 3.43 2.59
C ALA A 46 4.12 2.99 2.95
N GLY A 47 4.88 3.85 3.63
CA GLY A 47 6.22 3.54 4.12
C GLY A 47 6.22 2.39 5.13
N LEU A 48 5.26 2.39 6.06
CA LEU A 48 5.12 1.33 7.07
C LEU A 48 4.76 -0.02 6.43
N LEU A 49 3.82 -0.03 5.49
CA LEU A 49 3.44 -1.23 4.74
C LEU A 49 4.61 -1.77 3.90
N GLY A 50 5.36 -0.88 3.24
CA GLY A 50 6.57 -1.24 2.50
C GLY A 50 7.64 -1.86 3.39
N ALA A 51 7.93 -1.23 4.54
CA ALA A 51 8.90 -1.72 5.51
C ALA A 51 8.48 -3.07 6.10
N TRP A 52 7.19 -3.23 6.42
CA TRP A 52 6.64 -4.49 6.92
C TRP A 52 6.75 -5.61 5.89
N TYR A 53 6.45 -5.33 4.62
CA TYR A 53 6.61 -6.31 3.53
C TYR A 53 8.07 -6.73 3.34
N VAL A 54 9.02 -5.79 3.35
CA VAL A 54 10.47 -6.10 3.29
C VAL A 54 10.90 -6.96 4.47
N SER A 55 10.40 -6.65 5.68
CA SER A 55 10.70 -7.41 6.89
C SER A 55 10.16 -8.85 6.82
N ILE A 56 8.92 -9.04 6.35
CA ILE A 56 8.33 -10.37 6.13
C ILE A 56 9.11 -11.13 5.05
N LYS A 57 9.46 -10.49 3.93
CA LYS A 57 10.19 -11.14 2.84
C LYS A 57 11.59 -11.58 3.28
N LYS A 58 12.28 -10.79 4.11
CA LYS A 58 13.55 -11.18 4.75
C LYS A 58 13.37 -12.40 5.67
N ARG A 59 12.33 -12.43 6.49
CA ARG A 59 12.05 -13.58 7.39
C ARG A 59 11.66 -14.84 6.63
N ALA A 60 10.94 -14.71 5.52
CA ALA A 60 10.58 -15.84 4.67
C ALA A 60 11.76 -16.36 3.83
N GLY A 61 12.66 -15.48 3.38
CA GLY A 61 13.87 -15.86 2.65
C GLY A 61 14.96 -16.48 3.51
N ALA A 62 15.05 -16.09 4.80
CA ALA A 62 16.02 -16.65 5.75
C ALA A 62 15.68 -18.07 6.25
N LYS A 63 14.53 -18.61 5.85
CA LYS A 63 14.09 -19.99 6.17
C LYS A 63 14.37 -20.99 5.05
N ARG A 64 15.10 -20.60 4.01
CA ARG A 64 15.46 -21.47 2.89
C ARG A 64 16.95 -21.76 2.85
#